data_AF-A0A257M417-F1
#
_entry.id   AF-A0A257M417-F1
#
_cell.length_a   1.000
_cell.length_b   1.000
_cell.length_c   1.000
_cell.angle_alpha   90.00
_cell.angle_beta   90.00
_cell.angle_gamma   90.00
#
_symmetry.space_group_name_H-M   'P 1'
#
loop_
_entity.id
_entity.type
_entity.pdbx_description
1 polymer ?
#
loop_
_entity_poly.entity_id
_entity_poly.type
_entity_poly.pdbx_seq_one_letter_code
_entity_poly.pdbx_strand_id
1 'polypeptide(L)'
;MNVVVRYFLYVLGAAILASLVGGLFAALVATISPEFVKGLFMPQEGASLTRYAAAVGAIWGVFIGTGVMGFCLGLVTLVQIARVFTKKKPDGDPPAI
;
A
#
# COMPACT_ATOMS: atom_id res chain seq x y z
N MET A 1 -15.87 -22.45 -2.15
CA MET A 1 -14.90 -21.58 -2.87
C MET A 1 -13.49 -21.97 -2.42
N ASN A 2 -12.57 -22.25 -3.36
CA ASN A 2 -11.21 -22.68 -3.02
C ASN A 2 -10.45 -21.58 -2.27
N VAL A 3 -9.58 -21.98 -1.33
CA VAL A 3 -8.80 -21.07 -0.48
C VAL A 3 -7.99 -20.06 -1.31
N VAL A 4 -7.36 -20.52 -2.39
CA VAL A 4 -6.60 -19.69 -3.34
C VAL A 4 -7.47 -18.62 -3.99
N VAL A 5 -8.66 -18.99 -4.46
CA VAL A 5 -9.61 -18.05 -5.09
C VAL A 5 -10.06 -17.00 -4.09
N ARG A 6 -10.29 -17.38 -2.83
CA ARG A 6 -10.67 -16.44 -1.77
C ARG A 6 -9.58 -15.38 -1.52
N TYR A 7 -8.33 -15.81 -1.41
CA TYR A 7 -7.21 -14.87 -1.20
C TYR A 7 -6.98 -13.98 -2.42
N PHE A 8 -7.09 -14.52 -3.63
CA PHE A 8 -7.04 -13.72 -4.84
C PHE A 8 -8.09 -12.62 -4.84
N LEU A 9 -9.34 -12.94 -4.49
CA LEU A 9 -10.42 -11.95 -4.43
C LEU A 9 -10.19 -10.89 -3.34
N TYR A 10 -9.57 -11.24 -2.21
CA TYR A 10 -9.20 -10.26 -1.19
C TYR A 10 -8.13 -9.29 -1.68
N VAL A 11 -7.07 -9.79 -2.34
CA VAL A 11 -6.01 -8.95 -2.89
C VAL A 11 -6.56 -8.07 -4.02
N LEU A 12 -7.35 -8.64 -4.91
CA LEU A 12 -8.00 -7.91 -6.00
C LEU A 12 -8.92 -6.81 -5.46
N GLY A 13 -9.75 -7.13 -4.47
CA GLY A 13 -10.64 -6.17 -3.82
C GLY A 13 -9.87 -5.04 -3.14
N ALA A 14 -8.80 -5.37 -2.39
CA ALA A 14 -7.94 -4.38 -1.76
C ALA A 14 -7.24 -3.48 -2.79
N ALA A 15 -6.75 -4.04 -3.90
CA ALA A 15 -6.13 -3.29 -4.98
C ALA A 15 -7.11 -2.33 -5.67
N ILE A 16 -8.34 -2.78 -5.95
CA ILE A 16 -9.40 -1.94 -6.52
C ILE A 16 -9.74 -0.80 -5.56
N LEU A 17 -9.92 -1.09 -4.27
CA LEU A 17 -10.21 -0.07 -3.26
C LEU A 17 -9.06 0.94 -3.14
N ALA A 18 -7.81 0.48 -3.09
CA ALA A 18 -6.65 1.36 -3.05
C ALA A 18 -6.56 2.26 -4.29
N SER A 19 -6.89 1.71 -5.46
CA SER A 19 -6.97 2.46 -6.71
C SER A 19 -8.07 3.52 -6.67
N LEU A 20 -9.28 3.17 -6.21
CA LEU A 20 -10.39 4.11 -6.08
C LEU A 20 -10.07 5.25 -5.12
N VAL A 21 -9.48 4.93 -3.96
CA VAL A 21 -9.09 5.94 -2.96
C VAL A 21 -8.04 6.89 -3.53
N GLY A 22 -6.99 6.36 -4.18
CA GLY A 22 -5.96 7.20 -4.78
C GLY A 22 -6.49 8.08 -5.91
N GLY A 23 -7.37 7.55 -6.77
CA GLY A 23 -7.98 8.29 -7.86
C GLY A 23 -8.92 9.39 -7.39
N LEU A 24 -9.80 9.09 -6.42
CA LEU A 24 -10.69 10.08 -5.82
C LEU A 24 -9.92 11.18 -5.10
N PHE A 25 -8.88 10.81 -4.35
CA PHE A 25 -8.02 11.77 -3.67
C PHE A 25 -7.36 12.73 -4.67
N ALA A 26 -6.75 12.21 -5.73
CA ALA A 26 -6.10 13.04 -6.74
C ALA A 26 -7.09 13.89 -7.55
N ALA A 27 -8.28 13.36 -7.83
CA ALA A 27 -9.36 14.11 -8.46
C ALA A 27 -9.79 15.30 -7.58
N LEU A 28 -9.99 15.07 -6.28
CA LEU A 28 -10.33 16.13 -5.31
C LEU A 28 -9.22 17.18 -5.24
N VAL A 29 -7.95 16.76 -5.17
CA VAL A 29 -6.81 17.68 -5.20
C VAL A 29 -6.81 18.53 -6.48
N ALA A 30 -7.10 17.93 -7.65
CA ALA A 30 -7.19 18.68 -8.90
C ALA A 30 -8.34 19.68 -8.94
N THR A 31 -9.45 19.41 -8.24
CA THR A 31 -10.58 20.35 -8.14
C THR A 31 -10.31 21.51 -7.19
N ILE A 32 -9.60 21.26 -6.07
CA ILE A 32 -9.32 22.28 -5.04
C ILE A 32 -8.07 23.11 -5.42
N SER A 33 -7.04 22.47 -5.97
CA SER A 33 -5.76 23.08 -6.30
C SER A 33 -5.25 22.64 -7.68
N PRO A 34 -5.86 23.14 -8.77
CA PRO A 34 -5.47 22.77 -10.12
C PRO A 34 -4.04 23.20 -10.46
N GLU A 35 -3.56 24.33 -9.91
CA GLU A 35 -2.20 24.82 -10.15
C GLU A 35 -1.12 23.90 -9.56
N PHE A 36 -1.38 23.29 -8.41
CA PHE A 36 -0.50 22.27 -7.83
C PHE A 36 -0.37 21.08 -8.78
N VAL A 37 -1.49 20.56 -9.29
CA VAL A 37 -1.51 19.40 -10.20
C VAL A 37 -0.84 19.71 -11.54
N LYS A 38 -1.04 20.90 -12.09
CA LYS A 38 -0.35 21.35 -13.32
C LYS A 38 1.16 21.41 -13.11
N GLY A 39 1.61 21.99 -12.00
CA GLY A 39 3.03 22.08 -11.67
C GLY A 39 3.67 20.71 -11.42
N LEU A 40 2.94 19.79 -10.77
CA LEU A 40 3.47 18.48 -10.42
C LEU A 40 3.52 17.51 -11.62
N PHE A 41 2.55 17.59 -12.53
CA PHE A 41 2.37 16.57 -13.55
C PHE A 41 2.42 17.07 -15.00
N MET A 42 2.51 18.37 -15.25
CA MET A 42 2.62 18.98 -16.59
C MET A 42 1.68 18.33 -17.65
N PRO A 43 0.36 18.27 -17.40
CA PRO A 43 -0.58 17.61 -18.30
C PRO A 43 -0.64 18.35 -19.64
N GLN A 44 -0.86 17.60 -20.73
CA GLN A 44 -1.01 18.18 -22.07
C GLN A 44 -2.16 19.19 -22.14
N GLU A 45 -1.92 20.29 -22.86
CA GLU A 45 -2.91 21.34 -23.06
C GLU A 45 -4.20 20.79 -23.71
N GLY A 46 -5.34 21.17 -23.15
CA GLY A 46 -6.66 20.73 -23.62
C GLY A 46 -7.19 19.42 -23.01
N ALA A 47 -6.39 18.69 -22.21
CA ALA A 47 -6.87 17.52 -21.49
C ALA A 47 -7.63 17.91 -20.19
N SER A 48 -8.64 17.12 -19.81
CA SER A 48 -9.30 17.28 -18.51
C SER A 48 -8.31 16.98 -17.38
N LEU A 49 -7.89 18.04 -16.67
CA LEU A 49 -6.94 17.98 -15.56
C LEU A 49 -7.40 17.01 -14.46
N THR A 50 -8.67 17.07 -14.09
CA THR A 50 -9.27 16.20 -13.06
C THR A 50 -9.24 14.74 -13.48
N ARG A 51 -9.54 14.42 -14.75
CA ARG A 51 -9.50 13.04 -15.26
C ARG A 51 -8.07 12.50 -15.29
N TYR A 52 -7.13 13.32 -15.71
CA TYR A 52 -5.72 12.97 -15.71
C TYR A 52 -5.22 12.71 -14.29
N ALA A 53 -5.49 13.63 -13.35
CA ALA A 53 -5.13 13.47 -11.95
C ALA A 53 -5.77 12.22 -11.33
N ALA A 54 -7.04 11.95 -11.62
CA ALA A 54 -7.72 10.75 -11.16
C ALA A 54 -7.04 9.46 -11.65
N ALA A 55 -6.65 9.39 -12.92
CA ALA A 55 -5.95 8.23 -13.47
C ALA A 55 -4.58 8.02 -12.82
N VAL A 56 -3.80 9.10 -12.67
CA VAL A 56 -2.50 9.04 -12.02
C VAL A 56 -2.64 8.65 -10.55
N GLY A 57 -3.58 9.26 -9.83
CA GLY A 57 -3.90 8.91 -8.45
C GLY A 57 -4.32 7.45 -8.29
N ALA A 58 -5.09 6.91 -9.24
CA ALA A 58 -5.54 5.52 -9.22
C ALA A 58 -4.38 4.53 -9.37
N ILE A 59 -3.38 4.86 -10.20
CA ILE A 59 -2.15 4.06 -10.37
C ILE A 59 -1.31 4.12 -9.10
N TRP A 60 -1.02 5.33 -8.60
CA TRP A 60 -0.22 5.51 -7.39
C TRP A 60 -0.89 4.92 -6.15
N GLY A 61 -2.23 4.96 -6.07
CA GLY A 61 -2.99 4.33 -5.00
C GLY A 61 -2.71 2.82 -4.88
N VAL A 62 -2.61 2.10 -6.00
CA VAL A 62 -2.26 0.67 -6.01
C VAL A 62 -0.83 0.44 -5.53
N PHE A 63 0.14 1.22 -6.02
CA PHE A 63 1.54 1.06 -5.65
C PHE A 63 1.78 1.37 -4.17
N ILE A 64 1.25 2.49 -3.67
CA ILE A 64 1.37 2.88 -2.27
C ILE A 64 0.64 1.86 -1.39
N GLY A 65 -0.58 1.48 -1.75
CA GLY A 65 -1.35 0.48 -0.99
C GLY A 65 -0.63 -0.86 -0.90
N THR A 66 -0.08 -1.33 -2.02
CA THR A 66 0.71 -2.57 -2.07
C THR A 66 2.00 -2.45 -1.24
N GLY A 67 2.69 -1.30 -1.33
CA GLY A 67 3.90 -1.03 -0.56
C GLY A 67 3.66 -1.03 0.95
N VAL A 68 2.61 -0.33 1.41
CA VAL A 68 2.22 -0.30 2.83
C VAL A 68 1.83 -1.69 3.32
N MET A 69 1.02 -2.42 2.55
CA MET A 69 0.64 -3.80 2.89
C MET A 69 1.87 -4.72 3.01
N GLY A 70 2.78 -4.67 2.02
CA GLY A 70 4.01 -5.45 2.02
C GLY A 70 4.90 -5.12 3.22
N PHE A 71 5.03 -3.83 3.56
CA PHE A 71 5.77 -3.38 4.73
C PHE A 71 5.17 -3.92 6.04
N CYS A 72 3.85 -3.80 6.23
CA CYS A 72 3.17 -4.32 7.42
C CYS A 72 3.33 -5.83 7.57
N LEU A 73 3.13 -6.59 6.49
CA LEU A 73 3.31 -8.04 6.49
C LEU A 73 4.77 -8.43 6.75
N GLY A 74 5.72 -7.67 6.20
CA GLY A 74 7.15 -7.82 6.46
C GLY A 74 7.48 -7.65 7.93
N LEU A 75 6.99 -6.58 8.58
CA LEU A 75 7.18 -6.35 10.02
C LEU A 75 6.61 -7.49 10.87
N VAL A 76 5.39 -7.93 10.58
CA VAL A 76 4.77 -9.07 11.30
C VAL A 76 5.63 -10.32 11.13
N THR A 77 6.11 -10.59 9.92
CA THR A 77 6.98 -11.74 9.64
C THR A 77 8.29 -11.67 10.42
N LEU A 78 8.95 -10.51 10.45
CA LEU A 78 10.18 -10.29 11.23
C LEU A 78 9.96 -10.51 12.72
N VAL A 79 8.84 -10.00 13.27
CA VAL A 79 8.49 -10.20 14.69
C VAL A 79 8.27 -11.68 15.01
N GLN A 80 7.58 -12.42 14.12
CA GLN A 80 7.37 -13.86 14.31
C GLN A 80 8.69 -14.63 14.24
N ILE A 81 9.57 -14.29 13.30
CA ILE A 81 10.90 -14.87 13.18
C ILE A 81 11.71 -14.62 14.46
N ALA A 82 11.75 -13.38 14.94
CA ALA A 82 12.46 -13.02 16.17
C ALA A 82 11.94 -13.80 17.38
N ARG A 83 10.61 -13.98 17.51
CA ARG A 83 9.99 -14.79 18.57
C ARG A 83 10.38 -16.26 18.52
N VAL A 84 10.49 -16.84 17.31
CA VAL A 84 10.93 -18.23 17.15
C VAL A 84 12.39 -18.38 17.58
N PHE A 85 13.26 -17.42 17.23
CA PHE A 85 14.67 -17.44 17.63
C PHE A 85 14.89 -17.22 19.12
N THR A 86 14.16 -16.30 19.77
CA THR A 86 14.25 -16.09 21.23
C THR A 86 13.75 -17.30 22.00
N LYS A 87 12.67 -17.95 21.55
CA LYS A 87 12.16 -19.19 22.17
C LYS A 87 13.10 -20.39 21.98
N LYS A 88 14.00 -20.33 20.98
CA LYS A 88 15.02 -21.36 20.71
C LYS A 88 16.27 -21.24 21.57
N LYS A 89 16.43 -20.14 22.33
CA LYS A 89 17.52 -20.01 23.30
C LYS A 89 17.09 -20.78 24.56
N PRO A 90 17.61 -21.99 24.80
CA PRO A 90 17.26 -22.74 26.01
C PRO A 90 17.93 -22.06 27.19
N ASP A 91 17.24 -22.03 28.31
CA ASP A 91 17.84 -21.75 29.61
C ASP A 91 19.02 -22.71 29.84
N GLY A 92 20.22 -22.15 30.02
CA GLY A 92 21.46 -22.83 30.41
C GLY A 92 22.56 -21.77 30.45
N ASP A 93 23.15 -21.40 31.58
CA ASP A 93 23.45 -22.18 32.79
C ASP A 93 22.93 -21.55 34.09
N PRO A 94 22.66 -22.33 35.15
CA PRO A 94 22.61 -21.82 36.52
C PRO A 94 24.01 -21.34 36.97
N PRO A 95 24.11 -20.43 37.94
CA PRO A 95 25.40 -19.87 38.37
C PRO A 95 26.31 -20.97 38.89
N ALA A 96 27.54 -21.02 38.35
CA ALA A 96 28.62 -21.77 38.97
C ALA A 96 28.87 -21.18 40.37
N ILE A 97 28.75 -22.06 41.36
CA ILE A 97 28.92 -21.82 42.80
C ILE A 97 30.34 -21.34 43.08
#